data_AF-A0A2X3CVK9-F1
#
_entry.id   AF-A0A2X3CVK9-F1
#
_cell.length_a   1.000
_cell.length_b   1.000
_cell.length_c   1.000
_cell.angle_alpha   90.00
_cell.angle_beta   90.00
_cell.angle_gamma   90.00
#
_symmetry.space_group_name_H-M   'P 1'
#
loop_
_entity.id
_entity.type
_entity.pdbx_description
1 polymer ?
#
loop_
_entity_poly.entity_id
_entity_poly.type
_entity_poly.pdbx_seq_one_letter_code
_entity_poly.pdbx_strand_id
1 'polypeptide(L)'
;MIKWKDIHGYEGLYQISSDGRVKSLPFLQRYTHWRTGEELFRQTKERILSVNIINSGYAVVQLWKNDKGQPFLIHRLVAEYFLQGSPKLTVNHKDGNKLNNKVSNLEWASYSENLKHAVINGLNHQAKAVVDPVTGIRYPSITQAAKQCRRSPRTIRASFLREGGSNG
;
A
#
# COMPACT_ATOMS: atom_id res chain seq x y z
N MET A 1 14.50 -5.68 15.17
CA MET A 1 15.44 -6.29 14.20
C MET A 1 14.71 -6.52 12.88
N ILE A 2 15.32 -6.16 11.75
CA ILE A 2 14.73 -6.41 10.41
C ILE A 2 14.82 -7.90 10.12
N LYS A 3 13.69 -8.52 9.79
CA LYS A 3 13.62 -9.94 9.42
C LYS A 3 13.49 -10.06 7.91
N TRP A 4 14.15 -11.05 7.31
CA TRP A 4 14.05 -11.39 5.90
C TRP A 4 13.42 -12.78 5.75
N LYS A 5 12.58 -12.96 4.73
CA LYS A 5 11.95 -14.24 4.39
C LYS A 5 12.00 -14.46 2.89
N ASP A 6 12.21 -15.70 2.46
CA ASP A 6 12.10 -16.09 1.05
C ASP A 6 10.67 -15.93 0.56
N ILE A 7 10.52 -15.45 -0.68
CA ILE A 7 9.22 -15.30 -1.33
C ILE A 7 8.81 -16.66 -1.90
N HIS A 8 7.64 -17.14 -1.53
CA HIS A 8 7.08 -18.41 -1.97
C HIS A 8 6.96 -18.50 -3.49
N GLY A 9 7.42 -19.60 -4.07
CA GLY A 9 7.54 -19.80 -5.52
C GLY A 9 8.77 -19.13 -6.14
N TYR A 10 9.54 -18.38 -5.35
CA TYR A 10 10.72 -17.61 -5.73
C TYR A 10 11.91 -17.88 -4.77
N GLU A 11 11.88 -19.02 -4.09
CA GLU A 11 12.88 -19.44 -3.12
C GLU A 11 14.28 -19.47 -3.75
N GLY A 12 15.28 -18.96 -3.02
CA GLY A 12 16.65 -18.85 -3.53
C GLY A 12 16.88 -17.74 -4.55
N LEU A 13 15.83 -17.04 -4.99
CA LEU A 13 15.93 -15.91 -5.93
C LEU A 13 15.61 -14.58 -5.28
N TYR A 14 14.61 -14.51 -4.39
CA TYR A 14 14.16 -13.25 -3.81
C TYR A 14 13.74 -13.37 -2.34
N GLN A 15 14.00 -12.31 -1.58
CA GLN A 15 13.57 -12.19 -0.19
C GLN A 15 12.86 -10.86 0.07
N ILE A 16 11.85 -10.88 0.93
CA ILE A 16 11.13 -9.71 1.44
C ILE A 16 11.53 -9.45 2.90
N SER A 17 11.74 -8.19 3.25
CA SER A 17 12.01 -7.77 4.62
C SER A 17 10.76 -7.30 5.36
N SER A 18 10.82 -7.31 6.69
CA SER A 18 9.80 -6.71 7.55
C SER A 18 9.69 -5.18 7.43
N ASP A 19 10.64 -4.51 6.77
CA ASP A 19 10.60 -3.06 6.52
C ASP A 19 10.05 -2.69 5.13
N GLY A 20 9.70 -3.69 4.31
CA GLY A 20 9.15 -3.48 2.98
C GLY A 20 10.17 -3.33 1.86
N ARG A 21 11.39 -3.84 2.05
CA ARG A 21 12.41 -3.96 1.00
C ARG A 21 12.41 -5.36 0.42
N VAL A 22 12.61 -5.45 -0.89
CA VAL A 22 12.79 -6.72 -1.59
C VAL A 22 14.21 -6.76 -2.14
N LYS A 23 14.88 -7.90 -1.97
CA LYS A 23 16.20 -8.13 -2.55
C LYS A 23 16.18 -9.35 -3.46
N SER A 24 17.00 -9.33 -4.51
CA SER A 24 17.37 -10.53 -5.24
C SER A 24 18.61 -11.14 -4.63
N LEU A 25 18.62 -12.46 -4.48
CA LEU A 25 19.77 -13.24 -4.04
C LEU A 25 20.72 -13.51 -5.21
N PRO A 26 22.01 -13.84 -4.94
CA PRO A 26 22.94 -14.29 -5.96
C PRO A 26 22.44 -15.55 -6.67
N PHE A 27 22.38 -15.51 -8.00
CA PHE A 27 22.05 -16.67 -8.83
C PHE A 27 22.85 -16.66 -10.14
N LEU A 28 22.96 -17.83 -10.77
CA LEU A 28 23.55 -17.98 -12.10
C LEU A 28 22.56 -17.50 -13.16
N GLN A 29 22.82 -16.32 -13.72
CA GLN A 29 22.01 -15.77 -14.79
C GLN A 29 22.54 -16.25 -16.14
N ARG A 30 21.68 -16.94 -16.90
CA ARG A 30 21.91 -17.26 -18.31
C ARG A 30 21.87 -15.98 -19.15
N TYR A 31 22.78 -15.85 -20.10
CA TYR A 31 22.76 -14.82 -21.14
C TYR A 31 23.35 -15.37 -22.45
N THR A 32 22.94 -14.81 -23.58
CA THR A 32 23.50 -15.16 -24.89
C THR A 32 24.64 -14.22 -25.23
N HIS A 33 25.81 -14.76 -25.59
CA HIS A 33 26.93 -13.95 -26.02
C HIS A 33 26.63 -13.31 -27.37
N TRP A 34 26.69 -11.98 -27.44
CA TRP A 34 26.20 -11.22 -28.58
C TRP A 34 26.97 -11.45 -29.90
N ARG A 35 28.22 -11.92 -29.83
CA ARG A 35 29.02 -12.27 -31.03
C ARG A 35 28.91 -13.72 -31.45
N THR A 36 28.99 -14.65 -30.49
CA THR A 36 29.11 -16.09 -30.78
C THR A 36 27.78 -16.81 -30.73
N GLY A 37 26.74 -16.20 -30.15
CA GLY A 37 25.45 -16.86 -29.93
C GLY A 37 25.48 -17.92 -28.83
N GLU A 38 26.62 -18.13 -28.17
CA GLU A 38 26.78 -19.13 -27.12
C GLU A 38 25.99 -18.75 -25.86
N GLU A 39 25.36 -19.76 -25.25
CA GLU A 39 24.75 -19.60 -23.93
C GLU A 39 25.84 -19.63 -22.85
N LEU A 40 25.93 -18.55 -22.09
CA LEU A 40 26.87 -18.38 -21.00
C LEU A 40 26.12 -18.05 -19.70
N PHE A 41 26.81 -18.21 -18.57
CA PHE A 41 26.27 -17.94 -17.25
C PHE A 41 27.14 -16.93 -16.52
N ARG A 42 26.52 -15.99 -15.82
CA ARG A 42 27.22 -15.06 -14.91
C ARG A 42 26.63 -15.15 -13.52
N GLN A 43 27.49 -15.12 -12.51
CA GLN A 43 27.06 -15.01 -11.12
C GLN A 43 26.57 -13.57 -10.86
N THR A 44 25.31 -13.43 -10.48
CA THR A 44 24.77 -12.14 -10.04
C THR A 44 25.13 -11.86 -8.59
N LYS A 45 25.14 -10.59 -8.20
CA LYS A 45 25.31 -10.16 -6.81
C LYS A 45 23.95 -9.95 -6.15
N GLU A 46 23.92 -10.08 -4.83
CA GLU A 46 22.76 -9.63 -4.04
C GLU A 46 22.51 -8.14 -4.31
N ARG A 47 21.25 -7.75 -4.46
CA ARG A 47 20.87 -6.35 -4.59
C ARG A 47 19.46 -6.09 -4.08
N ILE A 48 19.26 -4.91 -3.51
CA ILE A 48 17.93 -4.38 -3.22
C ILE A 48 17.29 -3.98 -4.56
N LEU A 49 16.07 -4.44 -4.81
CA LEU A 49 15.36 -4.15 -6.04
C LEU A 49 14.75 -2.74 -5.99
N SER A 50 14.74 -2.07 -7.15
CA SER A 50 13.96 -0.86 -7.34
C SER A 50 12.47 -1.20 -7.38
N VAL A 51 11.67 -0.35 -6.75
CA VAL A 51 10.21 -0.46 -6.76
C VAL A 51 9.62 0.61 -7.68
N ASN A 52 8.54 0.26 -8.36
CA ASN A 52 7.76 1.18 -9.17
C ASN A 52 6.54 1.64 -8.37
N ILE A 53 6.14 2.90 -8.56
CA ILE A 53 4.90 3.44 -7.98
C ILE A 53 3.85 3.45 -9.08
N ILE A 54 2.76 2.70 -8.88
CA ILE A 54 1.65 2.64 -9.84
C ILE A 54 0.68 3.81 -9.63
N ASN A 55 -0.21 4.06 -10.59
CA ASN A 55 -1.17 5.19 -10.57
C ASN A 55 -2.06 5.23 -9.31
N SER A 56 -2.28 4.09 -8.65
CA SER A 56 -3.02 4.03 -7.38
C SER A 56 -2.19 4.44 -6.15
N GLY A 57 -0.91 4.76 -6.33
CA GLY A 57 0.03 5.22 -5.30
C GLY A 57 0.76 4.12 -4.53
N TYR A 58 0.56 2.85 -4.88
CA TYR A 58 1.21 1.73 -4.21
C TYR A 58 2.57 1.39 -4.83
N ALA A 59 3.51 0.94 -3.97
CA ALA A 59 4.77 0.37 -4.42
C ALA A 59 4.61 -1.06 -4.93
N VAL A 60 5.17 -1.33 -6.11
CA VAL A 60 5.16 -2.62 -6.82
C VAL A 60 6.59 -3.02 -7.16
N VAL A 61 6.89 -4.31 -7.05
CA VAL A 61 8.14 -4.92 -7.54
C VAL A 61 7.83 -5.95 -8.61
N GLN A 62 8.67 -6.03 -9.64
CA GLN A 62 8.60 -7.09 -10.64
C GLN A 62 9.56 -8.22 -10.26
N LEU A 63 9.03 -9.42 -10.02
CA LEU A 63 9.85 -10.61 -9.77
C LEU A 63 9.89 -11.46 -11.03
N TRP A 64 11.08 -11.95 -11.37
CA TRP A 64 11.32 -12.72 -12.58
C TRP A 64 11.76 -14.15 -12.24
N LYS A 65 11.10 -15.13 -12.85
CA LYS A 65 11.49 -16.55 -12.80
C LYS A 65 11.17 -17.20 -14.14
N ASN A 66 12.10 -17.98 -14.68
CA ASN A 66 11.93 -18.70 -15.96
C ASN A 66 11.44 -17.78 -17.09
N ASP A 67 12.11 -16.64 -17.25
CA ASP A 67 11.81 -15.61 -18.27
C ASP A 67 10.39 -15.01 -18.17
N LYS A 68 9.66 -15.28 -17.09
CA LYS A 68 8.34 -14.71 -16.79
C LYS A 68 8.44 -13.74 -15.62
N GLY A 69 8.07 -12.49 -15.88
CA GLY A 69 7.96 -11.46 -14.87
C GLY A 69 6.53 -11.37 -14.32
N GLN A 70 6.38 -11.29 -12.99
CA GLN A 70 5.10 -11.01 -12.34
C GLN A 70 5.22 -9.81 -11.38
N PRO A 71 4.24 -8.89 -11.38
CA PRO A 71 4.20 -7.77 -10.45
C PRO A 71 3.63 -8.17 -9.10
N PHE A 72 4.24 -7.67 -8.02
CA PHE A 72 3.77 -7.87 -6.64
C PHE A 72 3.69 -6.54 -5.91
N LEU A 73 2.59 -6.35 -5.16
CA LEU A 73 2.43 -5.21 -4.26
C LEU A 73 3.27 -5.41 -3.00
N ILE A 74 4.11 -4.43 -2.65
CA ILE A 74 5.04 -4.56 -1.52
C ILE A 74 4.29 -4.73 -0.20
N HIS A 75 3.30 -3.89 0.09
CA HIS A 75 2.53 -3.98 1.33
C HIS A 75 1.84 -5.34 1.51
N ARG A 76 1.40 -5.96 0.41
CA ARG A 76 0.80 -7.30 0.40
C ARG A 76 1.82 -8.37 0.74
N LEU A 77 2.98 -8.34 0.08
CA LEU A 77 4.09 -9.23 0.41
C LEU A 77 4.53 -9.07 1.86
N VAL A 78 4.61 -7.86 2.40
CA VAL A 78 4.98 -7.70 3.81
C VAL A 78 3.90 -8.29 4.72
N ALA A 79 2.63 -7.99 4.46
CA ALA A 79 1.52 -8.48 5.28
C ALA A 79 1.43 -10.01 5.28
N GLU A 80 1.54 -10.66 4.11
CA GLU A 80 1.43 -12.12 3.97
C GLU A 80 2.53 -12.87 4.72
N TYR A 81 3.73 -12.28 4.83
CA TYR A 81 4.89 -12.96 5.41
C TYR A 81 5.12 -12.61 6.87
N PHE A 82 4.65 -11.45 7.33
CA PHE A 82 4.96 -10.95 8.67
C PHE A 82 3.75 -10.66 9.56
N LEU A 83 2.53 -10.62 9.03
CA LEU A 83 1.31 -10.44 9.82
C LEU A 83 0.51 -11.74 9.92
N GLN A 84 0.00 -12.01 11.11
CA GLN A 84 -0.99 -13.07 11.30
C GLN A 84 -2.36 -12.55 10.83
N GLY A 85 -3.10 -13.36 10.08
CA GLY A 85 -4.42 -12.99 9.59
C GLY A 85 -4.77 -13.70 8.29
N SER A 86 -5.79 -13.19 7.61
CA SER A 86 -6.31 -13.81 6.39
C SER A 86 -5.91 -13.01 5.16
N PRO A 87 -5.22 -13.64 4.17
CA PRO A 87 -4.87 -13.00 2.90
C PRO A 87 -6.10 -12.65 2.04
N LYS A 88 -7.32 -13.06 2.45
CA LYS A 88 -8.57 -12.64 1.81
C LYS A 88 -8.96 -11.20 2.16
N LEU A 89 -8.38 -10.63 3.22
CA LEU A 89 -8.62 -9.25 3.65
C LEU A 89 -7.78 -8.25 2.85
N THR A 90 -8.10 -6.97 3.00
CA THR A 90 -7.28 -5.88 2.47
C THR A 90 -6.18 -5.53 3.47
N VAL A 91 -5.08 -4.95 3.00
CA VAL A 91 -4.05 -4.40 3.88
C VAL A 91 -4.30 -2.90 4.04
N ASN A 92 -4.39 -2.45 5.28
CA ASN A 92 -4.49 -1.04 5.63
C ASN A 92 -3.12 -0.49 6.04
N HIS A 93 -2.82 0.74 5.62
CA HIS A 93 -1.68 1.52 6.10
C HIS A 93 -2.17 2.42 7.23
N LYS A 94 -1.71 2.19 8.45
CA LYS A 94 -2.19 2.88 9.66
C LYS A 94 -1.98 4.39 9.59
N ASP A 95 -0.86 4.82 9.03
CA ASP A 95 -0.53 6.24 8.82
C ASP A 95 -1.14 6.86 7.56
N GLY A 96 -1.84 6.07 6.73
CA GLY A 96 -2.37 6.51 5.44
C GLY A 96 -1.35 6.67 4.32
N ASN A 97 -0.05 6.45 4.58
CA ASN A 97 1.01 6.54 3.59
C ASN A 97 1.24 5.19 2.91
N LYS A 98 0.78 5.07 1.66
CA LYS A 98 0.89 3.86 0.83
C LYS A 98 2.32 3.39 0.54
N LEU A 99 3.32 4.24 0.77
CA LEU A 99 4.74 3.92 0.56
C LEU A 99 5.44 3.48 1.86
N ASN A 100 4.83 3.69 3.04
CA ASN A 100 5.36 3.21 4.30
C ASN A 100 4.97 1.73 4.52
N ASN A 101 5.71 0.83 3.87
CA ASN A 101 5.43 -0.60 3.85
C ASN A 101 6.04 -1.39 5.01
N LYS A 102 6.42 -0.72 6.11
CA LYS A 102 6.94 -1.41 7.30
C LYS A 102 5.83 -2.25 7.92
N VAL A 103 6.13 -3.49 8.35
CA VAL A 103 5.15 -4.38 8.99
C VAL A 103 4.41 -3.71 10.16
N SER A 104 5.10 -2.86 10.93
CA SER A 104 4.50 -2.14 12.07
C SER A 104 3.38 -1.17 11.64
N ASN A 105 3.46 -0.65 10.41
CA ASN A 105 2.49 0.28 9.82
C ASN A 105 1.35 -0.43 9.07
N LEU A 106 1.42 -1.75 8.91
CA LEU A 106 0.43 -2.52 8.18
C LEU A 106 -0.47 -3.32 9.12
N GLU A 107 -1.70 -3.53 8.68
CA GLU A 107 -2.65 -4.44 9.33
C GLU A 107 -3.62 -5.03 8.31
N TRP A 108 -4.16 -6.20 8.60
CA TRP A 108 -5.28 -6.74 7.84
C TRP A 108 -6.57 -6.04 8.26
N ALA A 109 -7.34 -5.58 7.29
CA ALA A 109 -8.63 -4.93 7.50
C ALA A 109 -9.64 -5.41 6.44
N SER A 110 -10.90 -5.55 6.83
CA SER A 110 -11.97 -5.69 5.85
C SER A 110 -12.08 -4.42 5.00
N TYR A 111 -12.67 -4.56 3.81
CA TYR A 111 -12.89 -3.41 2.93
C TYR A 111 -13.68 -2.28 3.62
N SER A 112 -14.69 -2.65 4.41
CA SER A 112 -15.53 -1.67 5.12
C SER A 112 -14.79 -0.94 6.24
N GLU A 113 -13.89 -1.63 6.96
CA GLU A 113 -13.03 -1.03 7.98
C GLU A 113 -12.00 -0.09 7.34
N ASN A 114 -11.37 -0.52 6.26
CA ASN A 114 -10.40 0.29 5.53
C ASN A 114 -11.04 1.58 4.98
N LEU A 115 -12.26 1.48 4.41
CA LEU A 115 -13.00 2.65 3.95
C LEU A 115 -13.37 3.59 5.09
N LYS A 116 -13.84 3.05 6.23
CA LYS A 116 -14.11 3.86 7.44
C LYS A 116 -12.86 4.57 7.93
N HIS A 117 -11.72 3.88 7.98
CA HIS A 117 -10.43 4.45 8.35
C HIS A 117 -10.05 5.61 7.44
N ALA A 118 -10.14 5.42 6.11
CA ALA A 118 -9.85 6.46 5.14
C ALA A 118 -10.77 7.69 5.31
N VAL A 119 -12.06 7.50 5.53
CA VAL A 119 -13.02 8.59 5.74
C VAL A 119 -12.77 9.34 7.05
N ILE A 120 -12.47 8.62 8.14
CA ILE A 120 -12.18 9.20 9.46
C ILE A 120 -10.90 10.05 9.42
N ASN A 121 -9.89 9.59 8.69
CA ASN A 121 -8.60 10.27 8.58
C ASN A 121 -8.53 11.28 7.44
N GLY A 122 -9.64 11.56 6.75
CA GLY A 122 -9.67 12.52 5.64
C GLY A 122 -8.88 12.08 4.40
N LEU A 123 -8.56 10.79 4.27
CA LEU A 123 -7.84 10.19 3.15
C LEU A 123 -8.75 9.88 1.96
N ASN A 124 -10.07 10.00 2.14
CA ASN A 124 -11.03 9.85 1.06
C ASN A 124 -11.23 11.18 0.33
N HIS A 125 -10.56 11.35 -0.81
CA HIS A 125 -10.66 12.55 -1.65
C HIS A 125 -12.04 12.80 -2.27
N GLN A 126 -12.93 11.80 -2.30
CA GLN A 126 -14.32 11.99 -2.75
C GLN A 126 -15.22 12.55 -1.65
N ALA A 127 -14.74 12.60 -0.40
CA ALA A 127 -15.52 13.17 0.68
C ALA A 127 -15.69 14.68 0.46
N LYS A 128 -16.95 15.14 0.54
CA LYS A 128 -17.27 16.57 0.44
C LYS A 128 -16.99 17.24 1.79
N ALA A 129 -16.19 18.30 1.75
CA ALA A 129 -15.92 19.13 2.90
C ALA A 129 -17.18 19.82 3.39
N VAL A 130 -17.22 20.06 4.70
CA VAL A 130 -18.31 20.76 5.37
C VAL A 130 -17.79 21.81 6.32
N VAL A 131 -18.52 22.91 6.48
CA VAL A 131 -18.17 24.02 7.36
C VAL A 131 -19.21 24.11 8.47
N ASP A 132 -18.74 24.21 9.71
CA ASP A 132 -19.59 24.49 10.86
C ASP A 132 -20.10 25.94 10.76
N PRO A 133 -21.42 26.18 10.69
CA PRO A 133 -21.97 27.53 10.51
C PRO A 133 -21.75 28.43 11.73
N VAL A 134 -21.47 27.85 12.92
CA VAL A 134 -21.29 28.61 14.16
C VAL A 134 -19.83 29.00 14.33
N THR A 135 -18.92 28.04 14.17
CA THR A 135 -17.49 28.25 14.43
C THR A 135 -16.70 28.65 13.19
N GLY A 136 -17.25 28.46 11.99
CA GLY A 136 -16.55 28.65 10.72
C GLY A 136 -15.49 27.58 10.44
N ILE A 137 -15.34 26.58 11.31
CA ILE A 137 -14.32 25.54 11.15
C ILE A 137 -14.69 24.65 9.96
N ARG A 138 -13.73 24.50 9.05
CA ARG A 138 -13.82 23.61 7.89
C ARG A 138 -13.35 22.20 8.27
N TYR A 139 -14.17 21.22 7.94
CA TYR A 139 -13.86 19.80 8.08
C TYR A 139 -13.78 19.15 6.70
N PRO A 140 -12.73 18.37 6.40
CA PRO A 140 -12.60 17.61 5.14
C PRO A 140 -13.76 16.66 4.83
N SER A 141 -14.54 16.22 5.83
CA SER A 141 -15.72 15.38 5.61
C SER A 141 -16.76 15.50 6.73
N ILE A 142 -18.01 15.12 6.42
CA ILE A 142 -19.10 14.98 7.41
C ILE A 142 -18.69 14.05 8.56
N THR A 143 -17.97 12.97 8.28
CA THR A 143 -17.57 11.99 9.29
C THR A 143 -16.52 12.57 10.24
N GLN A 144 -15.59 13.37 9.71
CA GLN A 144 -14.59 14.04 10.53
C GLN A 144 -15.23 15.11 11.41
N ALA A 145 -16.14 15.91 10.84
CA ALA A 145 -16.96 16.85 11.60
C ALA A 145 -17.76 16.14 12.71
N ALA A 146 -18.43 15.02 12.38
CA ALA A 146 -19.20 14.23 13.34
C ALA A 146 -18.34 13.75 14.52
N LYS A 147 -17.14 13.24 14.23
CA LYS A 147 -16.18 12.78 15.24
C LYS A 147 -15.71 13.94 16.14
N GLN A 148 -15.29 15.05 15.55
CA GLN A 148 -14.70 16.16 16.28
C GLN A 148 -15.73 16.97 17.08
N CYS A 149 -16.93 17.15 16.53
CA CYS A 149 -18.06 17.79 17.21
C CYS A 149 -18.83 16.85 18.14
N ARG A 150 -18.48 15.56 18.20
CA ARG A 150 -19.19 14.51 18.96
C ARG A 150 -20.70 14.46 18.66
N ARG A 151 -21.06 14.61 17.38
CA ARG A 151 -22.45 14.61 16.89
C ARG A 151 -22.66 13.51 15.87
N SER A 152 -23.91 13.08 15.68
CA SER A 152 -24.22 12.09 14.65
C SER A 152 -23.95 12.64 13.23
N PRO A 153 -23.53 11.81 12.26
CA PRO A 153 -23.39 12.24 10.86
C PRO A 153 -24.69 12.81 10.26
N ARG A 154 -25.86 12.34 10.74
CA ARG A 154 -27.17 12.87 10.35
C ARG A 154 -27.33 14.32 10.82
N THR A 155 -26.96 14.59 12.07
CA THR A 155 -27.00 15.94 12.65
C THR A 155 -26.07 16.90 11.91
N ILE A 156 -24.85 16.46 11.60
CA ILE A 156 -23.90 17.27 10.81
C ILE A 156 -24.47 17.56 9.41
N ARG A 157 -25.02 16.57 8.71
CA ARG A 157 -25.63 16.79 7.39
C ARG A 157 -26.76 17.82 7.38
N ALA A 158 -27.53 17.90 8.46
CA ALA A 158 -28.65 18.82 8.57
C ALA A 158 -28.21 20.24 8.95
N SER A 159 -27.05 20.40 9.60
CA SER A 159 -26.64 21.68 10.19
C SER A 159 -25.39 22.30 9.56
N PHE A 160 -24.51 21.54 8.90
CA PHE A 160 -23.26 22.06 8.35
C PHE A 160 -23.41 22.41 6.86
N LEU A 161 -22.70 23.45 6.42
CA LEU A 161 -22.71 23.93 5.03
C LEU A 161 -21.76 23.07 4.17
N ARG A 162 -22.18 22.65 2.97
CA ARG A 162 -21.31 21.93 2.02
C ARG A 162 -20.56 22.91 1.14
N GLU A 163 -19.25 22.73 1.00
CA GLU A 163 -18.48 23.46 -0.01
C GLU A 163 -18.82 22.96 -1.43
N GLY A 164 -19.15 23.89 -2.33
CA GLY A 164 -19.37 23.61 -3.76
C GLY A 164 -20.73 23.02 -4.13
N GLY A 165 -21.72 23.07 -3.25
CA GLY A 165 -23.12 22.77 -3.60
C GLY A 165 -23.88 24.06 -3.85
N SER A 166 -24.18 24.36 -5.11
CA SER A 166 -25.28 25.23 -5.47
C SER A 166 -26.56 24.69 -4.82
N ASN A 167 -27.21 25.50 -3.99
CA ASN A 167 -28.63 25.32 -3.74
C ASN A 167 -29.34 25.72 -5.04
N GLY A 168 -29.81 24.73 -5.79
CA GLY A 168 -30.53 24.88 -7.05
C GLY A 168 -30.86 23.51 -7.59
#